data_AF-A0ABD5RBY6-F1
#
_entry.id   AF-A0ABD5RBY6-F1
#
_cell.length_a   1.000
_cell.length_b   1.000
_cell.length_c   1.000
_cell.angle_alpha   90.00
_cell.angle_beta   90.00
_cell.angle_gamma   90.00
#
_symmetry.space_group_name_H-M   'P 1'
#
loop_
_entity.id
_entity.type
_entity.pdbx_description
1 polymer ?
#
loop_
_entity_poly.entity_id
_entity_poly.type
_entity_poly.pdbx_seq_one_letter_code
_entity_poly.pdbx_strand_id
1 'polypeptide(L)' 'MSDDADADGLERTGGEPPEPTGAETVEAYDEDDGVVFYDAENPLAWLRTTLTVRLSEQV' A
#
# COMPACT_ATOMS: atom_id res chain seq x y z
N MET A 1 35.02 12.97 -8.41
CA MET A 1 33.79 13.07 -9.24
C MET A 1 32.69 12.52 -8.35
N SER A 2 31.91 13.43 -7.74
CA SER A 2 30.78 13.05 -6.90
C SER A 2 29.58 12.94 -7.83
N ASP A 3 29.02 11.74 -7.92
CA ASP A 3 27.81 11.45 -8.68
C ASP A 3 26.64 12.07 -7.90
N ASP A 4 26.20 13.24 -8.35
CA ASP A 4 24.97 13.86 -7.90
C ASP A 4 23.84 13.01 -8.50
N ALA A 5 23.30 12.10 -7.69
CA ALA A 5 22.09 11.39 -8.06
C ALA A 5 20.97 12.42 -8.11
N ASP A 6 20.70 12.91 -9.32
CA ASP A 6 19.55 13.74 -9.69
C ASP A 6 18.33 13.16 -8.99
N ALA A 7 17.92 13.82 -7.91
CA ALA A 7 16.58 13.68 -7.36
C ALA A 7 15.65 14.37 -8.35
N ASP A 8 15.47 13.74 -9.51
CA ASP A 8 14.53 14.17 -10.54
C ASP A 8 13.18 14.30 -9.85
N GLY A 9 12.81 15.57 -9.65
CA GLY A 9 11.59 15.96 -9.01
C GLY A 9 10.47 15.28 -9.76
N LEU A 10 9.78 14.37 -9.07
CA LEU A 10 8.40 14.06 -9.39
C LEU A 10 7.62 15.35 -9.18
N GLU A 11 7.67 16.26 -10.17
CA GLU A 11 6.65 17.25 -10.41
C GLU A 11 5.37 16.42 -10.51
N ARG A 12 4.71 16.29 -9.37
CA ARG A 12 3.39 15.71 -9.24
C ARG A 12 2.50 16.65 -10.04
N THR A 13 2.41 16.39 -11.34
CA THR A 13 1.48 17.06 -12.24
C THR A 13 0.13 16.99 -11.53
N GLY A 14 -0.55 18.12 -11.35
CA GLY A 14 -1.76 18.23 -10.54
C GLY A 14 -2.98 17.50 -11.10
N GLY A 15 -2.79 16.32 -11.69
CA GLY A 15 -3.84 15.37 -12.02
C GLY A 15 -4.13 14.47 -10.83
N GLU A 16 -5.40 14.08 -10.71
CA GLU A 16 -5.84 13.02 -9.82
C GLU A 16 -4.94 11.78 -10.01
N PRO A 17 -4.38 11.19 -8.93
CA PRO A 17 -3.69 9.91 -9.06
C PRO A 17 -4.63 8.88 -9.70
N PRO A 18 -4.11 7.96 -10.52
CA PRO A 18 -4.94 6.90 -11.07
C PRO A 18 -5.59 6.12 -9.93
N GLU A 19 -6.83 5.65 -10.16
CA GLU A 19 -7.49 4.79 -9.19
C GLU A 19 -6.61 3.56 -8.94
N PRO A 20 -6.39 3.19 -7.66
CA PRO A 20 -5.55 2.06 -7.34
C PRO A 20 -6.16 0.79 -7.92
N THR A 21 -5.48 0.19 -8.89
CA THR A 21 -5.83 -1.12 -9.43
C THR A 21 -5.28 -2.23 -8.55
N GLY A 22 -5.96 -3.38 -8.48
CA GLY A 22 -5.52 -4.54 -7.70
C GLY A 22 -5.92 -4.53 -6.22
N ALA A 23 -6.70 -3.55 -5.75
CA ALA A 23 -7.28 -3.62 -4.41
C ALA A 23 -8.39 -4.69 -4.28
N GLU A 24 -8.95 -5.12 -5.41
CA GLU A 24 -10.02 -6.13 -5.51
C GLU A 24 -9.57 -7.54 -5.09
N THR A 25 -8.27 -7.81 -5.17
CA THR A 25 -7.63 -9.10 -4.85
C THR A 25 -6.96 -9.10 -3.48
N VAL A 26 -7.03 -7.97 -2.76
CA VAL A 26 -6.47 -7.83 -1.42
C VAL A 26 -7.39 -8.49 -0.40
N GLU A 27 -6.82 -9.37 0.39
CA GLU A 27 -7.47 -10.08 1.48
C GLU A 27 -6.73 -9.83 2.80
N ALA A 28 -7.36 -10.21 3.92
CA ALA A 28 -6.79 -10.06 5.25
C ALA A 28 -7.05 -11.28 6.12
N TYR A 29 -6.08 -11.63 6.96
CA TYR A 29 -6.25 -12.59 8.05
C TYR A 29 -5.75 -12.02 9.38
N ASP A 30 -6.43 -12.42 10.44
CA ASP A 30 -6.08 -12.09 11.81
C ASP A 30 -4.97 -13.03 12.30
N GLU A 31 -3.94 -12.46 12.90
CA GLU A 31 -2.85 -13.13 13.61
C GLU A 31 -2.89 -12.75 15.09
N ASP A 32 -2.19 -13.48 15.95
CA ASP A 32 -2.20 -13.26 17.40
C ASP A 32 -1.84 -11.81 17.83
N ASP A 33 -1.04 -11.09 17.05
CA ASP A 33 -0.55 -9.73 17.38
C ASP A 33 -0.89 -8.69 16.29
N GLY A 34 -1.88 -8.96 15.43
CA GLY A 34 -2.27 -7.98 14.41
C GLY A 34 -2.99 -8.58 13.23
N VAL A 35 -2.93 -7.89 12.09
CA VAL A 35 -3.52 -8.31 10.83
C VAL A 35 -2.48 -8.25 9.73
N VAL A 36 -2.55 -9.24 8.84
CA VAL A 36 -1.81 -9.24 7.58
C VAL A 36 -2.78 -8.95 6.45
N PHE A 37 -2.42 -7.97 5.62
CA PHE A 37 -3.03 -7.75 4.32
C PHE A 37 -2.12 -8.35 3.26
N TYR A 38 -2.71 -9.07 2.31
CA TYR A 38 -1.96 -9.69 1.22
C TYR A 38 -2.77 -9.64 -0.07
N ASP A 39 -2.07 -9.60 -1.20
CA ASP A 39 -2.68 -9.76 -2.51
C ASP A 39 -2.67 -11.25 -2.92
N ALA A 40 -3.85 -11.79 -3.25
CA ALA A 40 -3.99 -13.21 -3.58
C ALA A 40 -3.36 -13.57 -4.96
N GLU A 41 -3.25 -12.61 -5.87
CA GLU A 41 -2.66 -12.81 -7.21
C GLU A 41 -1.15 -12.49 -7.26
N ASN A 42 -0.64 -11.80 -6.24
CA ASN A 42 0.77 -11.46 -6.07
C ASN A 42 1.24 -11.76 -4.64
N PRO A 43 1.67 -13.02 -4.36
CA PRO A 43 2.04 -13.46 -3.01
C PRO A 43 3.24 -12.72 -2.39
N LEU A 44 3.98 -11.93 -3.16
CA LEU A 44 5.09 -11.11 -2.67
C LEU A 44 4.62 -9.74 -2.17
N ALA A 45 3.38 -9.34 -2.46
CA ALA A 45 2.78 -8.10 -1.99
C ALA A 45 1.99 -8.34 -0.70
N TRP A 46 2.64 -8.09 0.44
CA TRP A 46 2.02 -8.21 1.77
C TRP A 46 2.48 -7.11 2.72
N LEU A 47 1.61 -6.78 3.68
CA LEU A 47 1.85 -5.83 4.75
C LEU A 47 1.31 -6.41 6.06
N ARG A 48 2.11 -6.35 7.13
CA ARG A 48 1.66 -6.71 8.49
C ARG A 48 1.60 -5.46 9.36
N THR A 49 0.51 -5.31 10.08
CA THR A 49 0.31 -4.23 11.04
C THR A 49 -0.19 -4.77 12.37
N THR A 50 0.22 -4.14 13.46
CA THR A 50 -0.24 -4.45 14.83
C THR A 50 -1.50 -3.68 15.20
N LEU A 51 -1.90 -2.70 14.39
CA LEU A 51 -3.11 -1.90 14.57
C LEU A 51 -3.91 -1.86 13.27
N THR A 52 -5.18 -2.25 13.34
CA THR A 52 -6.12 -2.16 12.22
C THR A 52 -7.43 -1.51 12.66
N VAL A 53 -7.99 -0.69 11.76
CA VAL A 53 -9.32 -0.08 11.91
C VAL A 53 -10.18 -0.63 10.78
N ARG A 54 -11.43 -1.03 11.04
CA ARG A 54 -12.30 -1.45 9.94
C ARG A 54 -12.75 -0.22 9.16
N LEU A 55 -12.76 -0.34 7.83
CA LEU A 55 -13.21 0.75 6.97
C LEU A 55 -14.68 1.12 7.22
N SER A 56 -15.52 0.15 7.59
CA SER A 56 -16.92 0.39 8.00
C SER A 56 -17.05 1.23 9.28
N GLU A 57 -15.98 1.32 10.07
CA GLU A 57 -15.92 2.10 11.31
C GLU A 57 -15.28 3.48 11.09
N GLN A 58 -14.76 3.77 9.88
CA GLN A 58 -14.31 5.11 9.50
C GLN A 58 -15.51 5.95 9.04
N VAL A 59 -15.70 7.11 9.69
CA VAL A 59 -16.74 8.14 9.43
C VAL A 59 -16.29 9.10 8.33
#